data_AF-A0A957DU28-F1
#
_entry.id   AF-A0A957DU28-F1
#
_cell.length_a   1.000
_cell.length_b   1.000
_cell.length_c   1.000
_cell.angle_alpha   90.00
_cell.angle_beta   90.00
_cell.angle_gamma   90.00
#
_symmetry.space_group_name_H-M   'P 1'
#
loop_
_entity.id
_entity.type
_entity.pdbx_description
1 polymer ?
#
loop_
_entity_poly.entity_id
_entity_poly.type
_entity_poly.pdbx_seq_one_letter_code
_entity_poly.pdbx_strand_id
1 'polypeptide(L)'
;MNPEQPFYLLDDGTQPIPPLFYPMLNKCLALPLLPEWAGCLWENGRAHQLITLLDEGEGQGYAAWRVLPVPGNWQEIVQAGLQERTLNFGR
;
A
#
# COMPACT_ATOMS: atom_id res chain seq x y z
N MET A 1 -8.52 -7.00 -13.52
CA MET A 1 -8.40 -5.80 -12.68
C MET A 1 -7.61 -4.81 -13.50
N ASN A 2 -8.15 -3.61 -13.75
CA ASN A 2 -7.41 -2.59 -14.48
C ASN A 2 -6.31 -2.07 -13.54
N PRO A 3 -5.01 -2.22 -13.86
CA PRO A 3 -3.91 -1.84 -12.97
C PRO A 3 -3.86 -0.32 -12.71
N GLU A 4 -4.65 0.49 -13.42
CA GLU A 4 -4.72 1.94 -13.22
C GLU A 4 -5.94 2.37 -12.38
N GLN A 5 -6.86 1.46 -12.05
CA GLN A 5 -8.01 1.79 -11.22
C GLN A 5 -7.67 1.68 -9.74
N PRO A 6 -8.13 2.63 -8.90
CA PRO A 6 -7.98 2.51 -7.47
C PRO A 6 -8.59 1.22 -6.96
N PHE A 7 -8.00 0.66 -5.91
CA PHE A 7 -8.60 -0.41 -5.15
C PHE A 7 -8.90 0.04 -3.72
N TYR A 8 -9.86 -0.64 -3.10
CA TYR A 8 -10.39 -0.28 -1.81
C TYR A 8 -10.14 -1.39 -0.80
N LEU A 9 -9.72 -1.01 0.39
CA LEU A 9 -9.45 -1.91 1.50
C LEU A 9 -10.41 -1.56 2.64
N LEU A 10 -10.96 -2.59 3.28
CA LEU A 10 -11.71 -2.45 4.52
C LEU A 10 -10.81 -2.88 5.68
N ASP A 11 -10.93 -2.16 6.77
CA ASP A 11 -10.13 -2.31 7.97
C ASP A 11 -11.04 -2.21 9.19
N ASP A 12 -11.04 -3.22 10.04
CA ASP A 12 -11.79 -3.23 11.30
C ASP A 12 -10.99 -2.62 12.47
N GLY A 13 -9.79 -2.11 12.19
CA GLY A 13 -8.90 -1.50 13.17
C GLY A 13 -8.18 -2.51 14.07
N THR A 14 -8.32 -3.82 13.82
CA THR A 14 -7.63 -4.86 14.62
C THR A 14 -6.17 -5.05 14.23
N GLN A 15 -5.77 -4.58 13.06
CA GLN A 15 -4.42 -4.71 12.51
C GLN A 15 -3.88 -3.35 12.06
N PRO A 16 -2.55 -3.13 12.14
CA PRO A 16 -1.94 -1.86 11.74
C PRO A 16 -2.02 -1.61 10.22
N ILE A 17 -2.19 -2.67 9.42
CA ILE A 17 -2.26 -2.64 7.97
C ILE A 17 -3.41 -3.56 7.55
N PRO A 18 -4.31 -3.12 6.65
CA PRO A 18 -5.35 -3.99 6.14
C PRO A 18 -4.76 -5.24 5.48
N PRO A 19 -5.20 -6.47 5.83
CA PRO A 19 -4.58 -7.72 5.36
C PRO A 19 -4.50 -7.86 3.83
N LEU A 20 -5.44 -7.24 3.12
CA LEU A 20 -5.50 -7.29 1.66
C LEU A 20 -4.58 -6.27 0.96
N PHE A 21 -3.92 -5.36 1.70
CA PHE A 21 -3.07 -4.33 1.12
C PHE A 21 -1.96 -4.91 0.23
N TYR A 22 -1.08 -5.74 0.81
CA TYR A 22 0.04 -6.35 0.10
C TYR A 22 -0.42 -7.18 -1.12
N PRO A 23 -1.30 -8.19 -0.97
CA PRO A 23 -1.64 -9.05 -2.10
C PRO A 23 -2.33 -8.28 -3.23
N MET A 24 -3.11 -7.23 -2.92
CA MET A 24 -3.74 -6.40 -3.94
C MET A 24 -2.73 -5.48 -4.63
N LEU A 25 -1.85 -4.82 -3.88
CA LEU A 25 -0.81 -3.96 -4.44
C LEU A 25 0.13 -4.76 -5.35
N ASN A 26 0.64 -5.90 -4.88
CA ASN A 26 1.52 -6.77 -5.65
C ASN A 26 0.87 -7.31 -6.94
N LYS A 27 -0.46 -7.46 -6.95
CA LYS A 27 -1.21 -7.86 -8.15
C LYS A 27 -1.36 -6.73 -9.18
N CYS A 28 -1.38 -5.47 -8.71
CA CYS A 28 -1.57 -4.32 -9.59
C CYS A 28 -0.26 -3.82 -10.21
N LEU A 29 0.88 -4.06 -9.55
CA LEU A 29 2.18 -3.63 -10.02
C LEU A 29 2.85 -4.70 -10.89
N ALA A 30 3.61 -4.26 -11.90
CA ALA A 30 4.43 -5.15 -12.72
C ALA A 30 5.73 -5.59 -12.03
N LEU A 31 6.13 -4.89 -10.96
CA LEU A 31 7.31 -5.20 -10.18
C LEU A 31 6.96 -6.16 -9.04
N PRO A 32 7.79 -7.20 -8.77
CA PRO A 32 7.56 -8.10 -7.66
C PRO A 32 7.82 -7.39 -6.34
N LEU A 33 6.82 -7.39 -5.45
CA LEU A 33 6.95 -6.90 -4.09
C LEU A 33 7.17 -8.07 -3.13
N LEU A 34 7.94 -7.83 -2.06
CA LEU A 34 8.08 -8.77 -0.96
C LEU A 34 7.05 -8.46 0.16
N PRO A 35 6.47 -9.49 0.82
CA PRO A 35 5.50 -9.30 1.90
C PRO A 35 6.02 -8.42 3.04
N GLU A 36 7.28 -8.57 3.42
CA GLU A 36 7.95 -7.82 4.48
C GLU A 36 8.06 -6.32 4.19
N TRP A 37 7.90 -5.90 2.94
CA TRP A 37 7.92 -4.48 2.57
C TRP A 37 6.59 -3.79 2.87
N ALA A 38 5.53 -4.53 3.19
CA ALA A 38 4.18 -3.99 3.37
C ALA A 38 4.13 -2.82 4.37
N GLY A 39 4.87 -2.88 5.48
CA GLY A 39 4.94 -1.79 6.45
C GLY A 39 5.47 -0.49 5.85
N CYS A 40 6.67 -0.55 5.26
CA CYS A 40 7.30 0.60 4.62
C CYS A 40 6.46 1.15 3.46
N LEU A 41 5.88 0.28 2.63
CA LEU A 41 5.02 0.68 1.52
C LEU A 41 3.71 1.33 2.00
N TRP A 42 3.14 0.85 3.11
CA TRP A 42 1.94 1.45 3.70
C TRP A 42 2.21 2.87 4.19
N GLU A 43 3.29 3.05 4.95
CA GLU A 43 3.69 4.36 5.48
C GLU A 43 4.01 5.37 4.37
N ASN A 44 4.83 4.97 3.40
CA ASN A 44 5.17 5.82 2.26
C ASN A 44 3.95 6.09 1.38
N GLY A 45 3.12 5.08 1.11
CA GLY A 45 1.89 5.26 0.36
C GLY A 45 0.98 6.31 0.98
N ARG A 46 0.87 6.35 2.31
CA ARG A 46 0.13 7.39 3.03
C ARG A 46 0.82 8.76 2.95
N ALA A 47 2.14 8.82 3.17
CA ALA A 47 2.90 10.07 3.09
C ALA A 47 2.85 10.72 1.70
N HIS A 48 2.84 9.90 0.65
CA HIS A 48 2.76 10.34 -0.76
C HIS A 48 1.32 10.41 -1.30
N GLN A 49 0.30 10.31 -0.44
CA GLN A 49 -1.13 10.36 -0.81
C GLN A 49 -1.59 9.29 -1.83
N LEU A 50 -0.81 8.22 -2.00
CA LEU A 50 -1.21 7.03 -2.75
C LEU A 50 -2.22 6.17 -1.97
N ILE A 51 -2.23 6.30 -0.65
CA ILE A 51 -3.18 5.66 0.26
C ILE A 51 -3.93 6.75 1.00
N THR A 52 -5.25 6.80 0.83
CA THR A 52 -6.11 7.81 1.45
C THR A 52 -7.17 7.13 2.31
N LEU A 53 -7.33 7.57 3.55
CA LEU A 53 -8.48 7.20 4.39
C LEU A 53 -9.73 7.86 3.79
N LEU A 54 -10.80 7.09 3.63
CA LEU A 54 -12.08 7.58 3.15
C LEU A 54 -12.98 7.97 4.33
N ASP A 55 -13.85 8.94 4.08
CA ASP A 55 -14.89 9.40 5.00
C ASP A 55 -14.37 9.70 6.43
N GLU A 56 -13.11 10.16 6.54
CA GLU A 56 -12.44 10.49 7.82
C GLU A 56 -12.42 9.34 8.85
N GLY A 57 -12.68 8.10 8.42
CA GLY A 57 -12.80 6.95 9.32
C GLY A 57 -14.18 6.78 9.99
N GLU A 58 -15.18 7.58 9.61
CA GLU A 58 -16.58 7.53 10.11
C GLU A 58 -17.39 6.36 9.53
N GLY A 59 -16.74 5.27 9.14
CA GLY A 59 -17.45 4.06 8.74
C GLY A 59 -18.07 3.36 9.95
N GLN A 60 -19.17 2.65 9.73
CA GLN A 60 -19.93 1.93 10.78
C GLN A 60 -19.14 0.71 11.31
N GLY A 61 -18.09 0.95 12.08
CA GLY A 61 -17.19 -0.07 12.64
C GLY A 61 -16.07 -0.54 11.71
N TYR A 62 -15.90 0.10 10.54
CA TYR A 62 -14.82 -0.18 9.60
C TYR A 62 -14.25 1.12 9.03
N ALA A 63 -12.93 1.22 8.95
CA ALA A 63 -12.26 2.21 8.11
C ALA A 63 -12.15 1.70 6.67
N ALA A 64 -12.32 2.61 5.71
CA ALA A 64 -12.12 2.31 4.29
C ALA A 64 -10.94 3.09 3.75
N TRP A 65 -10.06 2.42 3.01
CA TRP A 65 -8.87 3.02 2.42
C TRP A 65 -8.95 2.92 0.90
N ARG A 66 -8.65 4.01 0.21
CA ARG A 66 -8.41 4.02 -1.23
C ARG A 66 -6.91 3.93 -1.49
N VAL A 67 -6.50 2.98 -2.33
CA VAL A 67 -5.11 2.84 -2.78
C VAL A 67 -5.03 3.09 -4.27
N LEU A 68 -4.11 3.95 -4.69
CA LEU A 68 -3.82 4.26 -6.09
C LEU A 68 -2.67 3.37 -6.58
N PRO A 69 -2.91 2.39 -7.46
CA PRO A 69 -1.86 1.52 -7.99
C PRO A 69 -1.05 2.18 -9.12
N VAL A 70 -0.48 3.36 -8.89
CA VAL A 70 0.29 4.09 -9.93
C VAL A 70 1.72 3.54 -10.00
N PRO A 71 2.10 2.74 -11.03
CA PRO A 71 3.33 1.98 -10.97
C PRO A 71 4.60 2.83 -10.86
N GLY A 72 4.62 4.01 -11.50
CA GLY A 72 5.73 4.95 -11.43
C GLY A 72 6.03 5.39 -9.99
N ASN A 73 5.01 5.84 -9.26
CA ASN A 73 5.20 6.30 -7.88
C ASN A 73 5.60 5.17 -6.93
N TRP A 74 5.00 3.99 -7.08
CA TRP A 74 5.38 2.83 -6.27
C TRP A 74 6.80 2.36 -6.57
N GLN A 75 7.22 2.41 -7.83
CA GLN A 75 8.58 2.10 -8.22
C GLN A 75 9.58 3.10 -7.62
N GLU A 76 9.27 4.40 -7.61
CA GLU A 76 10.10 5.42 -6.95
C GLU A 76 10.26 5.16 -5.45
N ILE A 77 9.16 4.82 -4.75
CA ILE A 77 9.20 4.46 -3.32
C ILE A 77 10.07 3.22 -3.10
N VAL A 78 9.92 2.17 -3.91
CA VAL A 78 10.73 0.95 -3.80
C VAL A 78 12.21 1.25 -4.06
N GLN A 79 12.52 2.05 -5.08
CA GLN A 79 13.89 2.44 -5.40
C GLN A 79 14.54 3.24 -4.27
N ALA A 80 13.84 4.25 -3.74
CA ALA A 80 14.30 5.03 -2.60
C ALA A 80 14.53 4.14 -1.37
N GLY A 81 13.57 3.27 -1.05
CA GLY A 81 13.68 2.38 0.11
C GLY A 81 14.84 1.38 0.02
N LEU A 82 15.14 0.88 -1.18
CA LEU A 82 16.32 0.03 -1.42
C LEU A 82 17.63 0.81 -1.31
N GLN A 83 17.68 2.06 -1.81
CA GLN A 83 18.86 2.92 -1.71
C GLN A 83 19.16 3.30 -0.25
N GLU A 84 18.13 3.61 0.53
CA GLU A 84 18.21 3.97 1.94
C GLU A 84 18.34 2.77 2.88
N ARG A 85 18.20 1.55 2.35
CA ARG A 85 18.22 0.27 3.09
C ARG A 85 17.07 0.10 4.09
N THR A 86 15.98 0.84 3.91
CA THR A 86 14.71 0.61 4.63
C THR A 86 13.95 -0.58 4.04
N LEU A 87 14.20 -0.89 2.76
CA LEU A 87 13.82 -2.14 2.10
C LEU A 87 15.06 -3.01 1.85
N ASN A 88 14.90 -4.32 1.92
CA ASN A 88 15.94 -5.30 1.60
C ASN A 88 15.30 -6.59 1.07
N PHE A 89 16.06 -7.40 0.33
CA PHE A 89 15.57 -8.63 -0.31
C PHE A 89 15.51 -9.84 0.64
N GLY A 90 15.43 -9.61 1.96
CA GLY A 90 15.66 -10.65 2.95
C GLY A 90 17.13 -11.10 2.97
N ARG A 91 17.49 -11.87 3.99
CA ARG A 91 18.77 -12.59 4.08
C ARG A 91 18.52 -14.07 3.96
#